data_AF-A0A7C9DA85-F1
#
_entry.id   AF-A0A7C9DA85-F1
#
_cell.length_a   1.000
_cell.length_b   1.000
_cell.length_c   1.000
_cell.angle_alpha   90.00
_cell.angle_beta   90.00
_cell.angle_gamma   90.00
#
_symmetry.space_group_name_H-M   'P 1'
#
loop_
_entity.id
_entity.type
_entity.pdbx_description
1 polymer ?
#
loop_
_entity_poly.entity_id
_entity_poly.type
_entity_poly.pdbx_seq_one_letter_code
_entity_poly.pdbx_strand_id
1 'polypeptide(L)'
;GDGMMAAMEPLLHAAGVDIVLTGHVHAYERSTRVYNGKSDLCGAVHITIGDGGNNEGLARRYKNPQPEWSVFREASFGHGELRIVNSTHAYWSWHRNDDDEPVRSDDLWITSLASSGCLREKAHEFRKILMEP
;
A
#
# COMPACT_ATOMS: atom_id res chain seq x y z
N GLY A 1 3.46 -8.15 12.12
CA GLY A 1 2.37 -7.94 11.14
C GLY A 1 1.65 -9.23 10.80
N ASP A 2 2.37 -10.36 10.77
CA ASP A 2 1.96 -11.60 10.14
C ASP A 2 0.63 -12.17 10.66
N GLY A 3 0.36 -12.10 11.97
CA GLY A 3 -0.92 -12.55 12.54
C GLY A 3 -2.11 -11.71 12.07
N MET A 4 -1.96 -10.38 11.99
CA MET A 4 -3.01 -9.49 11.47
C MET A 4 -3.19 -9.70 9.96
N MET A 5 -2.09 -9.84 9.22
CA MET A 5 -2.12 -10.14 7.78
C MET A 5 -2.89 -11.44 7.53
N ALA A 6 -2.54 -12.54 8.20
CA ALA A 6 -3.23 -13.82 8.03
C ALA A 6 -4.74 -13.75 8.35
N ALA A 7 -5.14 -12.94 9.33
CA ALA A 7 -6.53 -12.79 9.73
C ALA A 7 -7.35 -11.88 8.79
N MET A 8 -6.75 -10.79 8.28
CA MET A 8 -7.49 -9.73 7.60
C MET A 8 -7.25 -9.66 6.09
N GLU A 9 -6.06 -10.05 5.62
CA GLU A 9 -5.68 -9.93 4.21
C GLU A 9 -6.64 -10.68 3.26
N PRO A 10 -7.14 -11.90 3.56
CA PRO A 10 -8.12 -12.56 2.71
C PRO A 10 -9.42 -11.77 2.55
N LEU A 11 -9.93 -11.19 3.64
CA LEU A 11 -11.14 -10.38 3.63
C LEU A 11 -10.96 -9.09 2.83
N LEU A 12 -9.85 -8.38 3.03
CA LEU A 12 -9.55 -7.12 2.32
C LEU A 12 -9.28 -7.36 0.83
N HIS A 13 -8.61 -8.47 0.50
CA HIS A 13 -8.37 -8.90 -0.87
C HIS A 13 -9.66 -9.29 -1.59
N ALA A 14 -10.58 -9.99 -0.90
CA ALA A 14 -11.90 -10.27 -1.43
C ALA A 14 -12.65 -8.95 -1.69
N ALA A 15 -12.58 -8.00 -0.75
CA ALA A 15 -13.13 -6.64 -0.84
C ALA A 15 -12.60 -5.78 -1.97
N GLY A 16 -11.53 -6.22 -2.64
CA GLY A 16 -10.88 -5.43 -3.66
C GLY A 16 -10.42 -4.09 -3.10
N VAL A 17 -9.89 -4.09 -1.87
CA VAL A 17 -9.24 -2.91 -1.30
C VAL A 17 -8.12 -2.48 -2.26
N ASP A 18 -8.20 -1.24 -2.71
CA ASP A 18 -7.24 -0.68 -3.65
C ASP A 18 -5.90 -0.35 -2.99
N ILE A 19 -5.94 0.24 -1.79
CA ILE A 19 -4.79 0.81 -1.09
C ILE A 19 -4.90 0.53 0.41
N VAL A 20 -3.77 0.18 1.04
CA VAL A 20 -3.61 0.11 2.49
C VAL A 20 -2.52 1.10 2.90
N LEU A 21 -2.87 2.06 3.76
CA LEU A 21 -1.94 3.04 4.32
C LEU A 21 -1.59 2.65 5.76
N THR A 22 -0.29 2.58 6.08
CA THR A 22 0.19 2.23 7.42
C THR A 22 1.32 3.13 7.88
N GLY A 23 1.47 3.30 9.20
CA GLY A 23 2.64 3.96 9.81
C GLY A 23 3.58 2.95 10.47
N HIS A 24 3.96 3.22 11.72
CA HIS A 24 4.80 2.39 12.60
C HIS A 24 6.28 2.29 12.20
N VAL A 25 6.61 1.87 10.98
CA VAL A 25 8.00 1.89 10.51
C VAL A 25 8.35 3.33 10.12
N HIS A 26 9.41 3.89 10.71
CA HIS A 26 9.82 5.29 10.50
C HIS A 26 10.61 5.46 9.19
N ALA A 27 9.96 5.13 8.08
CA ALA A 27 10.44 5.27 6.72
C ALA A 27 9.25 5.25 5.75
N TYR A 28 9.51 5.62 4.50
CA TYR A 28 8.56 5.47 3.41
C TYR A 28 8.84 4.18 2.62
N GLU A 29 7.81 3.40 2.31
CA GLU A 29 7.89 2.24 1.43
C GLU A 29 6.57 2.01 0.69
N ARG A 30 6.63 1.81 -0.62
CA ARG A 30 5.48 1.51 -1.47
C ARG A 30 5.68 0.17 -2.17
N SER A 31 4.66 -0.68 -2.07
CA SER A 31 4.62 -1.95 -2.79
C SER A 31 4.02 -1.81 -4.19
N THR A 32 4.19 -2.85 -5.00
CA THR A 32 3.26 -3.17 -6.09
C THR A 32 1.94 -3.70 -5.49
N ARG A 33 0.94 -4.02 -6.33
CA ARG A 33 -0.24 -4.75 -5.84
C ARG A 33 0.19 -6.14 -5.36
N VAL A 34 -0.10 -6.46 -4.11
CA VAL A 34 0.40 -7.67 -3.44
C VAL A 34 -0.75 -8.41 -2.73
N TYR A 35 -0.65 -9.73 -2.70
CA TYR A 35 -1.49 -10.61 -1.89
C TYR A 35 -0.64 -11.80 -1.43
N ASN A 36 -0.69 -12.12 -0.14
CA ASN A 36 0.01 -13.26 0.47
C ASN A 36 1.52 -13.27 0.13
N GLY A 37 2.14 -12.08 0.21
CA GLY A 37 3.57 -11.87 -0.03
C GLY A 37 4.03 -11.99 -1.48
N LYS A 38 3.12 -12.04 -2.46
CA LYS A 38 3.43 -12.12 -3.89
C LYS A 38 2.71 -11.04 -4.69
N SER A 39 3.32 -10.62 -5.80
CA SER A 39 2.69 -9.69 -6.75
C SER A 39 1.38 -10.29 -7.27
N ASP A 40 0.29 -9.52 -7.17
CA ASP A 40 -1.05 -9.92 -7.57
C ASP A 40 -1.77 -8.69 -8.15
N LEU A 41 -2.25 -8.77 -9.39
CA LEU A 41 -2.91 -7.64 -10.06
C LEU A 41 -4.23 -7.21 -9.39
N CYS A 42 -4.83 -8.09 -8.60
CA CYS A 42 -6.03 -7.87 -7.82
C CYS A 42 -5.74 -7.66 -6.32
N GLY A 43 -4.46 -7.59 -5.93
CA GLY A 43 -3.98 -7.25 -4.60
C GLY A 43 -4.06 -5.75 -4.29
N ALA A 44 -3.88 -5.39 -3.03
CA ALA A 44 -3.82 -3.99 -2.62
C ALA A 44 -2.43 -3.42 -2.84
N VAL A 45 -2.34 -2.12 -3.10
CA VAL A 45 -1.08 -1.37 -2.98
C VAL A 45 -0.88 -1.04 -1.49
N HIS A 46 0.22 -1.46 -0.89
CA HIS A 46 0.57 -1.11 0.48
C HIS A 46 1.55 0.06 0.46
N ILE A 47 1.25 1.07 1.28
CA ILE A 47 2.08 2.25 1.46
C ILE A 47 2.34 2.43 2.94
N THR A 48 3.60 2.28 3.32
CA THR A 48 4.10 2.64 4.64
C THR A 48 4.55 4.09 4.61
N ILE A 49 3.93 4.91 5.44
CA ILE A 49 4.18 6.35 5.60
C ILE A 49 4.29 6.71 7.09
N GLY A 50 5.18 6.01 7.79
CA GLY A 50 5.43 6.21 9.24
C GLY A 50 6.52 7.23 9.54
N ASP A 51 6.94 7.98 8.52
CA ASP A 51 8.08 8.89 8.46
C ASP A 51 7.74 10.34 8.86
N GLY A 52 6.83 10.53 9.80
CA GLY A 52 6.32 11.86 10.19
C GLY A 52 7.26 12.73 11.05
N GLY A 53 8.48 12.28 11.39
CA GLY A 53 9.46 13.11 12.10
C GLY A 53 9.49 13.02 13.62
N ASN A 54 9.04 11.90 14.22
CA ASN A 54 9.11 11.74 15.69
C ASN A 54 10.56 11.55 16.19
N ASN A 55 10.76 11.73 17.50
CA ASN A 55 12.07 11.73 18.16
C ASN A 55 12.81 10.38 18.17
N GLU A 56 12.17 9.26 17.81
CA GLU A 56 12.84 7.95 17.72
C GLU A 56 13.76 7.86 16.49
N GLY A 57 13.52 8.72 15.47
CA GLY A 57 14.33 8.80 14.26
C GLY A 57 14.00 7.76 13.20
N LEU A 58 14.79 7.75 12.12
CA LEU A 58 14.53 6.99 10.89
C LEU A 58 14.95 5.51 10.96
N ALA A 59 14.10 4.64 10.43
CA ALA A 59 14.37 3.22 10.21
C ALA A 59 15.19 3.01 8.92
N ARG A 60 16.51 2.88 9.03
CA ARG A 60 17.42 2.78 7.87
C ARG A 60 17.72 1.35 7.39
N ARG A 61 17.29 0.34 8.14
CA ARG A 61 17.59 -1.06 7.84
C ARG A 61 16.45 -1.68 7.05
N TYR A 62 16.77 -2.14 5.85
CA TYR A 62 15.83 -2.83 4.96
C TYR A 62 16.21 -4.29 4.76
N LYS A 63 15.23 -5.10 4.38
CA LYS A 63 15.46 -6.47 3.92
C LYS A 63 16.26 -6.45 2.61
N ASN A 64 17.31 -7.28 2.55
CA ASN A 64 18.15 -7.44 1.38
C ASN A 64 18.23 -8.93 0.95
N PRO A 65 18.11 -9.25 -0.36
CA PRO A 65 17.82 -8.32 -1.45
C PRO A 65 16.43 -7.68 -1.32
N GLN A 66 16.21 -6.57 -2.03
CA GLN A 66 14.90 -5.93 -2.10
C GLN A 66 13.85 -6.95 -2.58
N PRO A 67 12.79 -7.22 -1.80
CA PRO A 67 11.70 -8.07 -2.27
C PRO A 67 11.10 -7.48 -3.54
N GLU A 68 10.72 -8.33 -4.50
CA GLU A 68 10.17 -7.89 -5.79
C GLU A 68 8.92 -7.02 -5.63
N TRP A 69 8.09 -7.29 -4.61
CA TRP A 69 6.89 -6.52 -4.34
C TRP A 69 7.18 -5.11 -3.79
N SER A 70 8.37 -4.83 -3.25
CA SER A 70 8.76 -3.50 -2.77
C SER A 70 9.27 -2.70 -3.96
N VAL A 71 8.51 -1.71 -4.42
CA VAL A 71 8.86 -0.93 -5.63
C VAL A 71 9.72 0.28 -5.28
N PHE A 72 9.37 0.99 -4.22
CA PHE A 72 10.10 2.17 -3.75
C PHE A 72 10.24 2.12 -2.23
N ARG A 73 11.41 2.49 -1.70
CA ARG A 73 11.66 2.58 -0.25
C ARG A 73 12.74 3.60 0.04
N GLU A 74 12.49 4.49 1.00
CA GLU A 74 13.41 5.55 1.36
C GLU A 74 13.27 5.91 2.85
N ALA A 75 14.40 6.03 3.54
CA ALA A 75 14.44 6.46 4.94
C ALA A 75 14.69 7.97 5.00
N SER A 76 13.64 8.74 4.75
CA SER A 76 13.59 10.20 4.86
C SER A 76 12.28 10.57 5.55
N PHE A 77 12.22 11.73 6.20
CA PHE A 77 10.95 12.23 6.71
C PHE A 77 10.14 12.84 5.58
N GLY A 78 8.82 12.74 5.67
CA GLY A 78 7.95 13.17 4.58
C GLY A 78 6.47 13.12 4.91
N HIS A 79 5.67 13.34 3.87
CA HIS A 79 4.22 13.23 3.91
C HIS A 79 3.67 12.81 2.54
N GLY A 80 2.41 12.36 2.54
CA GLY A 80 1.76 11.80 1.37
C GLY A 80 0.48 12.55 1.04
N GLU A 81 0.20 12.65 -0.26
CA GLU A 81 -1.01 13.23 -0.80
C GLU A 81 -1.75 12.17 -1.61
N LEU A 82 -3.00 11.90 -1.24
CA LEU A 82 -3.92 11.06 -2.02
C LEU A 82 -4.99 11.94 -2.66
N ARG A 83 -4.96 12.04 -3.98
CA ARG A 83 -5.94 12.78 -4.77
C ARG A 83 -6.86 11.82 -5.52
N ILE A 84 -8.09 11.67 -5.05
CA ILE A 84 -9.13 10.91 -5.75
C ILE A 84 -9.67 11.77 -6.88
N VAL A 85 -9.50 11.30 -8.12
CA VAL A 85 -9.87 12.07 -9.32
C VAL A 85 -11.27 11.73 -9.79
N ASN A 86 -11.60 10.44 -9.82
CA ASN A 86 -12.93 9.93 -10.17
C ASN A 86 -13.11 8.52 -9.60
N SER A 87 -14.19 7.83 -10.00
CA SER A 87 -14.50 6.48 -9.51
C SER A 87 -13.49 5.39 -9.93
N THR A 88 -12.59 5.67 -10.85
CA THR A 88 -11.62 4.69 -11.37
C THR A 88 -10.17 5.09 -11.16
N HIS A 89 -9.85 6.34 -10.84
CA HIS A 89 -8.47 6.80 -10.71
C HIS A 89 -8.27 7.65 -9.46
N ALA A 90 -7.21 7.33 -8.73
CA ALA A 90 -6.60 8.19 -7.72
C ALA A 90 -5.12 8.38 -8.04
N TYR A 91 -4.55 9.49 -7.59
CA TYR A 91 -3.13 9.79 -7.70
C TYR A 91 -2.53 9.87 -6.31
N TRP A 92 -1.48 9.10 -6.09
CA TRP A 92 -0.66 9.14 -4.88
C TRP A 92 0.64 9.86 -5.18
N SER A 93 1.09 10.70 -4.25
CA SER A 93 2.45 11.24 -4.26
C SER A 93 2.99 11.34 -2.84
N TRP A 94 4.28 11.07 -2.68
CA TRP A 94 5.02 11.28 -1.44
C TRP A 94 6.09 12.35 -1.64
N HIS A 95 6.24 13.21 -0.64
CA HIS A 95 7.12 14.37 -0.63
C HIS A 95 8.02 14.28 0.60
N ARG A 96 9.34 14.27 0.38
CA ARG A 96 10.32 14.33 1.48
C ARG A 96 10.39 15.75 2.03
N ASN A 97 10.73 15.88 3.30
CA ASN A 97 10.83 17.17 3.99
C ASN A 97 12.15 17.90 3.73
N ASP A 98 13.18 17.19 3.26
CA ASP A 98 14.52 17.76 3.02
C ASP A 98 14.62 18.52 1.69
N ASP A 99 13.59 18.44 0.84
CA ASP A 99 13.55 19.19 -0.42
C ASP A 99 13.09 20.63 -0.15
N ASP A 100 13.85 21.62 -0.64
CA ASP A 100 13.51 23.05 -0.54
C ASP A 100 12.27 23.44 -1.38
N GLU A 101 11.85 22.55 -2.28
CA GLU A 101 10.72 22.71 -3.18
C GLU A 101 9.76 21.51 -3.05
N PRO A 102 8.46 21.63 -3.41
CA PRO A 102 7.48 20.55 -3.29
C PRO A 102 7.69 19.46 -4.35
N VAL A 103 8.79 18.72 -4.22
CA VAL A 103 9.19 17.65 -5.13
C VAL A 103 8.49 16.36 -4.74
N ARG A 104 7.73 15.82 -5.69
CA ARG A 104 7.19 14.46 -5.60
C ARG A 104 8.34 13.47 -5.74
N SER A 105 8.78 12.92 -4.63
CA SER A 105 9.89 11.97 -4.54
C SER A 105 9.50 10.58 -5.01
N ASP A 106 8.22 10.24 -4.86
CA ASP A 106 7.61 9.04 -5.42
C ASP A 106 6.15 9.34 -5.75
N ASP A 107 5.62 8.72 -6.80
CA ASP A 107 4.23 8.88 -7.20
C ASP A 107 3.67 7.67 -7.95
N LEU A 108 2.34 7.55 -7.95
CA LEU A 108 1.63 6.44 -8.57
C LEU A 108 0.20 6.84 -8.95
N TRP A 109 -0.19 6.50 -10.17
CA TRP A 109 -1.62 6.41 -10.54
C TRP A 109 -2.19 5.06 -10.11
N ILE A 110 -3.30 5.12 -9.37
CA ILE A 110 -3.98 3.96 -8.82
C ILE A 110 -5.32 3.81 -9.54
N THR A 111 -5.43 2.77 -10.34
CA THR A 111 -6.68 2.40 -11.02
C THR A 111 -7.53 1.52 -10.11
N SER A 112 -8.78 1.89 -9.85
CA SER A 112 -9.65 1.17 -8.93
C SER A 112 -10.01 -0.24 -9.42
N LEU A 113 -9.88 -1.21 -8.53
CA LEU A 113 -10.32 -2.59 -8.71
C LEU A 113 -11.84 -2.71 -8.91
N ALA A 114 -12.63 -1.69 -8.53
CA ALA A 114 -14.06 -1.67 -8.78
C ALA A 114 -14.42 -1.72 -10.28
N SER A 115 -13.52 -1.19 -11.12
CA SER A 115 -13.66 -1.19 -12.57
C SER A 115 -12.92 -2.35 -13.27
N SER A 116 -12.27 -3.23 -12.50
CA SER A 116 -11.50 -4.36 -13.03
C SER A 116 -12.31 -5.66 -12.99
N GLY A 117 -11.79 -6.71 -13.65
CA GLY A 117 -12.36 -8.07 -13.58
C GLY A 117 -12.24 -8.72 -12.19
N CYS A 118 -11.42 -8.16 -11.30
CA CYS A 118 -11.04 -8.76 -10.02
C CYS A 118 -12.22 -9.01 -9.07
N LEU A 119 -13.23 -8.14 -9.07
CA LEU A 119 -14.39 -8.29 -8.18
C LEU A 119 -15.43 -9.29 -8.70
N ARG A 120 -15.55 -9.43 -10.03
CA ARG A 120 -16.49 -10.41 -10.64
C ARG A 120 -16.04 -11.85 -10.39
N GLU A 121 -14.74 -12.09 -10.38
CA GLU A 121 -14.16 -13.42 -10.12
C GLU A 121 -14.24 -13.81 -8.63
N LYS A 122 -14.21 -12.83 -7.72
CA LYS A 122 -14.12 -13.05 -6.27
C LYS A 122 -15.44 -13.08 -5.51
N ALA A 123 -16.58 -12.79 -6.16
CA ALA A 123 -17.89 -12.70 -5.50
C ALA A 123 -18.29 -13.99 -4.74
N HIS A 124 -17.87 -15.16 -5.22
CA HIS A 124 -18.10 -16.45 -4.56
C HIS A 124 -17.19 -16.66 -3.34
N GLU A 125 -15.90 -16.32 -3.46
CA GLU A 125 -14.91 -16.42 -2.37
C GLU A 125 -15.28 -15.48 -1.21
N PHE A 126 -15.73 -14.28 -1.53
CA PHE A 126 -16.23 -13.30 -0.57
C PHE A 126 -17.40 -13.81 0.27
N ARG A 127 -18.40 -14.41 -0.39
CA ARG A 127 -19.55 -15.01 0.30
C ARG A 127 -19.12 -16.16 1.19
N LYS A 128 -18.11 -16.94 0.78
CA LYS A 128 -17.56 -18.02 1.58
C LYS A 128 -16.86 -17.48 2.84
N ILE A 129 -15.99 -16.49 2.70
CA ILE A 129 -15.28 -15.87 3.84
C ILE A 129 -16.25 -15.24 4.84
N LEU A 130 -17.32 -14.57 4.37
CA LEU A 130 -18.34 -13.97 5.24
C LEU A 130 -19.27 -15.00 5.90
N MET A 131 -19.33 -16.23 5.39
CA MET A 131 -20.17 -17.31 5.92
C MET A 131 -19.38 -18.37 6.70
N GLU A 132 -18.05 -18.25 6.75
CA GLU A 132 -17.21 -19.08 7.62
C GLU A 132 -17.36 -18.60 9.08
N PRO A 133 -17.58 -19.51 10.04
CA PRO A 133 -17.95 -19.18 11.42
C PRO A 133 -16.82 -18.57 12.26
#